data_AF-A0AAX4KZ68-F1
#
_entry.id   AF-A0AAX4KZ68-F1
#
_cell.length_a   1.000
_cell.length_b   1.000
_cell.length_c   1.000
_cell.angle_alpha   90.00
_cell.angle_beta   90.00
_cell.angle_gamma   90.00
#
_symmetry.space_group_name_H-M   'P 1'
#
loop_
_entity.id
_entity.type
_entity.pdbx_description
1 polymer ?
#
loop_
_entity_poly.entity_id
_entity_poly.type
_entity_poly.pdbx_seq_one_letter_code
_entity_poly.pdbx_strand_id
1 'polypeptide(L)'
;MSRAATKWKCVLCNNTIYWDELFTYLKNGVSHYTCLRDKAMKNTKIDNKEMQTLLDSLEEELKSIVYYKQKLSSLQDEEIKKTLDQIEKDAEKNAGILTRLIEKYSDISS
;
A
#
# COMPACT_ATOMS: atom_id res chain seq x y z
N MET A 1 -23.74 7.41 2.26
CA MET A 1 -23.49 6.01 1.83
C MET A 1 -22.42 5.44 2.76
N SER A 2 -22.62 4.25 3.33
CA SER A 2 -21.67 3.62 4.26
C SER A 2 -20.41 3.16 3.50
N ARG A 3 -19.22 3.57 3.94
CA ARG A 3 -17.95 3.11 3.38
C ARG A 3 -17.86 1.58 3.49
N ALA A 4 -17.47 0.90 2.41
CA ALA A 4 -17.31 -0.55 2.42
C ALA A 4 -16.11 -0.94 3.29
N ALA A 5 -16.36 -1.50 4.47
CA ALA A 5 -15.32 -1.93 5.39
C ALA A 5 -14.59 -3.17 4.86
N THR A 6 -13.28 -3.22 5.08
CA THR A 6 -12.52 -4.47 4.93
C THR A 6 -12.68 -5.33 6.19
N LYS A 7 -12.13 -6.55 6.16
CA LYS A 7 -12.01 -7.41 7.35
C LYS A 7 -10.82 -7.03 8.26
N TRP A 8 -9.95 -6.11 7.81
CA TRP A 8 -8.69 -5.83 8.48
C TRP A 8 -8.78 -4.62 9.40
N LYS A 9 -8.01 -4.68 10.49
CA LYS A 9 -7.71 -3.54 11.35
C LYS A 9 -6.27 -3.13 11.14
N CYS A 10 -6.03 -1.83 11.12
CA CYS A 10 -4.70 -1.28 11.02
C CYS A 10 -3.88 -1.64 12.27
N VAL A 11 -2.74 -2.30 12.09
CA VAL A 11 -1.85 -2.69 13.20
C VAL A 11 -1.21 -1.50 13.91
N LEU A 12 -1.25 -0.30 13.33
CA LEU A 12 -0.66 0.91 13.91
C LEU A 12 -1.66 1.78 14.70
N CYS A 13 -2.93 1.83 14.29
CA CYS A 13 -3.95 2.65 14.96
C CYS A 13 -5.18 1.88 15.45
N ASN A 14 -5.24 0.57 15.20
CA ASN A 14 -6.32 -0.35 15.56
C ASN A 14 -7.72 -0.01 14.98
N ASN A 15 -7.81 0.98 14.11
CA ASN A 15 -9.03 1.32 13.37
C ASN A 15 -9.26 0.36 12.20
N THR A 16 -10.53 0.19 11.83
CA THR A 16 -10.93 -0.58 10.64
C THR A 16 -10.39 0.09 9.38
N ILE A 17 -9.82 -0.71 8.48
CA ILE A 17 -9.41 -0.27 7.15
C ILE A 17 -10.62 -0.37 6.21
N TYR A 18 -10.85 0.65 5.40
CA TYR A 18 -11.89 0.66 4.37
C TYR A 18 -11.31 0.44 2.97
N TRP A 19 -12.12 -0.11 2.06
CA TRP A 19 -11.66 -0.40 0.69
C TRP A 19 -11.30 0.83 -0.15
N ASP A 20 -11.78 2.01 0.26
CA ASP A 20 -11.45 3.31 -0.34
C ASP A 20 -10.17 3.93 0.25
N GLU A 21 -9.49 3.24 1.18
CA GLU A 21 -8.24 3.70 1.78
C GLU A 21 -7.05 2.95 1.20
N LEU A 22 -5.92 3.65 1.07
CA LEU A 22 -4.65 3.00 0.75
C LEU A 22 -4.12 2.27 1.99
N PHE A 23 -3.80 1.00 1.82
CA PHE A 23 -3.22 0.17 2.87
C PHE A 23 -2.12 -0.72 2.30
N THR A 24 -1.23 -1.20 3.16
CA THR A 24 -0.15 -2.13 2.80
C THR A 24 0.04 -3.21 3.86
N TYR A 25 0.78 -4.25 3.51
CA TYR A 25 1.09 -5.39 4.36
C TYR A 25 2.47 -5.23 5.00
N LEU A 26 2.46 -4.95 6.30
CA LEU A 26 3.61 -5.03 7.19
C LEU A 26 3.85 -6.48 7.63
N LYS A 27 5.00 -6.76 8.22
CA LYS A 27 5.31 -8.10 8.77
C LYS A 27 4.32 -8.55 9.85
N ASN A 28 3.82 -7.61 10.65
CA ASN A 28 2.90 -7.87 11.76
C ASN A 28 1.41 -7.72 11.39
N GLY A 29 1.08 -7.41 10.14
CA GLY A 29 -0.29 -7.32 9.64
C GLY A 29 -0.53 -6.17 8.67
N VAL A 30 -1.77 -5.73 8.53
CA VAL A 30 -2.16 -4.69 7.56
C VAL A 30 -2.12 -3.32 8.23
N SER A 31 -1.62 -2.30 7.53
CA SER A 31 -1.62 -0.91 8.00
C SER A 31 -2.19 0.03 6.96
N HIS A 32 -2.88 1.09 7.39
CA HIS A 32 -3.10 2.25 6.53
C HIS A 32 -1.76 2.79 6.04
N TYR A 33 -1.73 3.24 4.78
CA TYR A 33 -0.58 3.92 4.24
C TYR A 33 -0.27 5.21 5.02
N THR A 34 -1.28 5.98 5.42
CA THR A 34 -1.09 7.22 6.20
C THR A 34 -0.46 6.96 7.56
N CYS A 35 -0.93 5.94 8.29
CA CYS A 35 -0.32 5.55 9.56
C CYS A 35 1.12 5.08 9.38
N LEU A 36 1.39 4.34 8.30
CA LEU A 36 2.75 3.93 7.96
C LEU A 36 3.64 5.14 7.68
N ARG A 37 3.18 6.07 6.84
CA ARG A 37 3.90 7.31 6.47
C ARG A 37 4.26 8.13 7.69
N ASP A 38 3.29 8.40 8.56
CA ASP A 38 3.50 9.20 9.76
C ASP A 38 4.50 8.55 10.72
N LYS A 39 4.40 7.23 10.91
CA LYS A 39 5.29 6.51 11.82
C LYS A 39 6.70 6.34 11.23
N ALA A 40 6.81 6.07 9.94
CA ALA A 40 8.08 5.95 9.23
C ALA A 40 8.87 7.27 9.24
N MET A 41 8.20 8.40 8.97
CA MET A 41 8.84 9.73 9.00
C MET A 41 9.30 10.12 10.41
N LYS A 42 8.55 9.76 11.46
CA LYS A 42 8.93 10.05 12.85
C LYS A 42 10.09 9.19 13.36
N ASN A 43 10.24 7.98 12.84
CA ASN A 43 11.19 6.98 13.33
C ASN A 43 12.17 6.53 12.23
N THR A 44 12.50 7.41 11.29
CA THR A 44 13.43 7.09 10.19
C THR A 44 14.87 6.99 10.69
N LYS A 45 15.61 6.03 10.14
CA LYS A 45 17.06 5.82 10.36
C LYS A 45 17.92 6.38 9.24
N ILE A 46 17.28 6.92 8.20
CA ILE A 46 17.90 7.51 7.01
C ILE A 46 17.46 8.97 6.87
N ASP A 47 18.06 9.67 5.90
CA ASP A 47 17.68 11.04 5.60
C ASP A 47 16.18 11.16 5.29
N ASN A 48 15.56 12.22 5.78
CA ASN A 48 14.11 12.44 5.61
C ASN A 48 13.70 12.50 4.14
N LYS A 49 14.55 13.03 3.25
CA LYS A 49 14.27 13.11 1.82
C LYS A 49 14.30 11.72 1.17
N GLU A 50 15.21 10.85 1.60
CA GLU A 50 15.26 9.47 1.14
C GLU A 50 14.04 8.68 1.59
N MET A 51 13.67 8.78 2.87
CA MET A 51 12.45 8.15 3.39
C MET A 51 11.20 8.67 2.69
N GLN A 52 11.11 9.98 2.47
CA GLN A 52 10.01 10.61 1.73
C GLN A 52 9.91 10.05 0.30
N THR A 53 11.04 9.87 -0.38
CA THR A 53 11.08 9.27 -1.73
C THR A 53 10.55 7.84 -1.74
N LEU A 54 10.92 7.03 -0.74
CA LEU A 54 10.39 5.66 -0.61
C LEU A 54 8.88 5.65 -0.35
N LEU A 55 8.41 6.54 0.52
CA LEU A 55 7.00 6.66 0.87
C LEU A 55 6.16 7.14 -0.31
N ASP A 56 6.63 8.10 -1.10
CA ASP A 56 5.93 8.57 -2.29
C ASP A 56 5.91 7.48 -3.38
N SER A 57 7.02 6.75 -3.55
CA SER A 57 7.06 5.59 -4.46
C SER A 57 6.05 4.51 -4.06
N LEU A 58 5.94 4.21 -2.76
CA LEU A 58 4.95 3.27 -2.25
C LEU A 58 3.52 3.78 -2.51
N GLU A 59 3.27 5.07 -2.30
CA GLU A 59 1.96 5.66 -2.54
C GLU A 59 1.51 5.50 -4.00
N GLU A 60 2.41 5.74 -4.95
CA GLU A 60 2.12 5.60 -6.37
C GLU A 60 1.84 4.15 -6.79
N GLU A 61 2.56 3.17 -6.22
CA GLU A 61 2.25 1.75 -6.43
C GLU A 61 0.87 1.38 -5.86
N LEU A 62 0.54 1.85 -4.66
CA LEU A 62 -0.78 1.61 -4.04
C LEU A 62 -1.92 2.26 -4.85
N LYS A 63 -1.73 3.48 -5.36
CA LYS A 63 -2.69 4.13 -6.27
C LYS A 63 -2.85 3.35 -7.58
N SER A 64 -1.74 2.86 -8.13
CA SER A 64 -1.74 2.07 -9.36
C SER A 64 -2.53 0.77 -9.21
N ILE A 65 -2.36 0.06 -8.09
CA ILE A 65 -3.15 -1.13 -7.75
C ILE A 65 -4.65 -0.83 -7.76
N VAL A 66 -5.08 0.23 -7.07
CA VAL A 66 -6.48 0.64 -7.02
C VAL A 66 -6.99 0.99 -8.42
N TYR A 67 -6.20 1.73 -9.19
CA TYR A 67 -6.52 2.10 -10.55
C TYR A 67 -6.72 0.87 -11.45
N TYR A 68 -5.79 -0.09 -11.45
CA TYR A 68 -5.90 -1.30 -12.27
C TYR A 68 -7.08 -2.16 -11.86
N LYS A 69 -7.33 -2.38 -10.56
CA LYS A 69 -8.50 -3.12 -10.07
C LYS A 69 -9.82 -2.51 -10.53
N GLN A 70 -9.93 -1.18 -10.52
CA GLN A 70 -11.11 -0.49 -11.06
C GLN A 70 -11.26 -0.70 -12.56
N LYS A 71 -10.18 -0.59 -13.34
CA LYS A 71 -10.22 -0.74 -14.81
C LYS A 71 -10.49 -2.18 -15.25
N LEU A 72 -9.91 -3.17 -14.57
CA LEU A 72 -10.12 -4.59 -14.86
C LEU A 72 -11.59 -4.99 -14.83
N SER A 73 -12.39 -4.37 -13.95
CA SER A 73 -13.85 -4.62 -13.87
C SER A 73 -14.63 -4.20 -15.13
N SER A 74 -14.06 -3.33 -15.96
CA SER A 74 -14.71 -2.75 -17.14
C SER A 74 -14.23 -3.33 -18.48
N LEU A 75 -13.22 -4.20 -18.46
CA LEU A 75 -12.64 -4.79 -19.68
C LEU A 75 -13.40 -6.04 -20.13
N GLN A 76 -13.63 -6.13 -21.44
CA GLN A 76 -14.29 -7.27 -22.09
C GLN A 76 -13.31 -8.19 -22.82
N ASP A 77 -12.19 -7.64 -23.28
CA ASP A 77 -11.14 -8.41 -23.95
C ASP A 77 -10.30 -9.19 -22.92
N GLU A 78 -10.27 -10.50 -23.05
CA GLU A 78 -9.61 -11.40 -22.10
C GLU A 78 -8.07 -11.35 -22.18
N GLU A 79 -7.49 -11.02 -23.33
CA GLU A 79 -6.04 -10.86 -23.46
C GLU A 79 -5.59 -9.57 -22.76
N ILE A 80 -6.26 -8.45 -23.03
CA ILE A 80 -5.99 -7.17 -22.38
C ILE A 80 -6.18 -7.30 -20.86
N LYS A 81 -7.23 -7.99 -20.43
CA LYS A 81 -7.52 -8.22 -19.02
C LYS A 81 -6.44 -9.04 -18.33
N LYS A 82 -5.95 -10.12 -18.96
CA LYS A 82 -4.82 -10.91 -18.43
C LYS A 82 -3.54 -10.08 -18.30
N THR A 83 -3.24 -9.25 -19.29
CA THR A 83 -2.05 -8.39 -19.25
C THR A 83 -2.15 -7.35 -18.13
N LEU A 84 -3.30 -6.68 -17.98
CA LEU A 84 -3.48 -5.69 -16.91
C LEU A 84 -3.56 -6.32 -15.51
N ASP A 85 -4.08 -7.54 -15.38
CA ASP A 85 -4.06 -8.32 -14.14
C ASP A 85 -2.62 -8.66 -13.73
N GLN A 86 -1.75 -9.00 -14.69
CA GLN A 86 -0.34 -9.22 -14.40
C GLN A 86 0.38 -7.92 -13.97
N ILE A 87 0.10 -6.79 -14.65
CA ILE A 87 0.67 -5.49 -14.27
C ILE A 87 0.22 -5.09 -12.86
N GLU A 88 -1.03 -5.35 -12.50
CA GLU A 88 -1.54 -5.11 -11.14
C GLU A 88 -0.81 -5.94 -10.10
N LYS A 89 -0.59 -7.23 -10.35
CA LYS A 89 0.20 -8.12 -9.48
C LYS A 89 1.65 -7.68 -9.33
N ASP A 90 2.25 -7.15 -10.40
CA ASP A 90 3.61 -6.62 -10.35
C ASP A 90 3.67 -5.36 -9.48
N ALA A 91 2.65 -4.49 -9.55
CA ALA A 91 2.50 -3.35 -8.64
C ALA A 91 2.33 -3.79 -7.17
N GLU A 92 1.52 -4.84 -6.91
CA GLU A 92 1.40 -5.43 -5.55
C GLU A 92 2.75 -5.94 -5.03
N LYS A 93 3.54 -6.59 -5.88
CA LYS A 93 4.88 -7.07 -5.54
C LYS A 93 5.83 -5.91 -5.23
N ASN A 94 5.82 -4.85 -6.05
CA ASN A 94 6.63 -3.65 -5.83
C ASN A 94 6.26 -2.95 -4.51
N ALA A 95 4.97 -2.77 -4.25
CA ALA A 95 4.47 -2.21 -2.99
C ALA A 95 4.95 -3.03 -1.78
N GLY A 96 4.95 -4.36 -1.89
CA GLY A 96 5.49 -5.25 -0.86
C GLY A 96 6.99 -5.08 -0.62
N ILE A 97 7.78 -4.90 -1.68
CA ILE A 97 9.23 -4.64 -1.58
C ILE A 97 9.49 -3.29 -0.92
N LEU A 98 8.81 -2.24 -1.37
CA LEU A 98 8.93 -0.89 -0.82
C LEU A 98 8.54 -0.85 0.66
N THR A 99 7.45 -1.51 1.02
CA THR A 99 6.98 -1.60 2.41
C THR A 99 8.04 -2.23 3.31
N ARG A 100 8.65 -3.35 2.89
CA ARG A 100 9.74 -3.99 3.64
C ARG A 100 10.99 -3.13 3.74
N LEU A 101 11.27 -2.34 2.70
CA LEU A 101 12.40 -1.42 2.69
C LEU A 101 12.17 -0.28 3.69
N ILE A 102 10.96 0.28 3.72
CA ILE A 102 10.55 1.28 4.70
C ILE A 102 10.62 0.70 6.12
N GLU A 103 10.13 -0.51 6.37
CA GLU A 103 10.27 -1.22 7.65
C GLU A 103 11.73 -1.44 8.06
N LYS A 104 12.63 -1.68 7.12
CA LYS A 104 14.06 -1.84 7.42
C LYS A 104 14.69 -0.53 7.90
N TYR A 105 14.28 0.59 7.31
CA TYR A 105 14.84 1.92 7.57
C TYR A 105 14.03 2.76 8.54
N SER A 106 13.02 2.20 9.19
CA SER A 106 12.28 2.89 10.25
C SER A 106 11.79 1.93 11.33
N ASP A 107 11.68 2.42 12.56
CA ASP A 107 11.19 1.61 13.68
C ASP A 107 9.65 1.64 13.76
N ILE A 108 9.03 0.86 12.87
CA ILE A 108 7.56 0.79 12.71
C ILE A 108 6.97 -0.42 13.45
N SER A 109 7.68 -1.55 13.37
CA SER A 109 7.36 -2.82 14.01
C SER A 109 8.07 -2.88 15.37
N SER A 110 7.42 -2.30 16.38
CA SER A 110 7.71 -2.50 17.81
C SER A 110 6.55 -3.27 18.43
#